data_AF-A0A257PF70-F1
#
_entry.id   AF-A0A257PF70-F1
#
_cell.length_a   1.000
_cell.length_b   1.000
_cell.length_c   1.000
_cell.angle_alpha   90.00
_cell.angle_beta   90.00
_cell.angle_gamma   90.00
#
_symmetry.space_group_name_H-M   'P 1'
#
loop_
_entity.id
_entity.type
_entity.pdbx_description
1 polymer ?
#
loop_
_entity_poly.entity_id
_entity_poly.type
_entity_poly.pdbx_seq_one_letter_code
_entity_poly.pdbx_strand_id
1 'polypeptide(L)'
;YIPGRELTVGVLEDHALIVTEILSGEAFYDYHAKYAQGGSRHVVPAEIPPDIARRAMDIALAAHQALGCRGASRADLRYDDTTGRLVLLEVNTQPGMTPTSLLPEQAGHLGMSFSALCAWMVERAACRV
;
A
#
# COMPACT_ATOMS: atom_id res chain seq x y z
N TYR A 1 19.57 7.53 1.44
CA TYR A 1 18.18 8.03 1.57
C TYR A 1 17.62 8.23 0.18
N ILE A 2 16.40 7.74 -0.09
CA ILE A 2 15.71 7.94 -1.38
C ILE A 2 14.62 8.99 -1.16
N PRO A 3 14.74 10.21 -1.72
CA PRO A 3 13.73 11.26 -1.56
C PRO A 3 12.44 10.92 -2.32
N GLY A 4 11.38 11.70 -2.07
CA GLY A 4 10.11 11.57 -2.76
C GLY A 4 8.94 11.20 -1.84
N ARG A 5 7.77 11.11 -2.44
CA ARG A 5 6.51 10.69 -1.82
C ARG A 5 6.58 9.21 -1.48
N GLU A 6 5.93 8.81 -0.40
CA GLU A 6 5.90 7.42 0.06
C GLU A 6 4.60 6.77 -0.38
N LEU A 7 4.71 5.72 -1.19
CA LEU A 7 3.58 4.99 -1.75
C LEU A 7 3.59 3.55 -1.26
N THR A 8 2.42 2.96 -1.10
CA THR A 8 2.28 1.55 -0.81
C THR A 8 1.20 0.92 -1.68
N VAL A 9 1.40 -0.35 -2.05
CA VAL A 9 0.44 -1.13 -2.83
C VAL A 9 0.34 -2.54 -2.25
N GLY A 10 -0.86 -2.92 -1.83
CA GLY A 10 -1.22 -4.28 -1.47
C GLY A 10 -1.44 -5.14 -2.70
N VAL A 11 -1.06 -6.41 -2.60
CA VAL A 11 -1.28 -7.44 -3.61
C VAL A 11 -2.00 -8.61 -2.95
N LEU A 12 -3.08 -9.08 -3.58
CA LEU A 12 -3.84 -10.27 -3.22
C LEU A 12 -3.71 -11.29 -4.36
N GLU A 13 -2.93 -12.34 -4.15
CA GLU A 13 -2.52 -13.33 -5.16
C GLU A 13 -1.96 -12.66 -6.42
N ASP A 14 -2.74 -12.60 -7.48
CA ASP A 14 -2.37 -12.08 -8.79
C ASP A 14 -2.89 -10.66 -9.06
N HIS A 15 -3.46 -10.01 -8.04
CA HIS A 15 -4.11 -8.71 -8.17
C HIS A 15 -3.50 -7.64 -7.25
N ALA A 16 -2.89 -6.61 -7.83
CA ALA A 16 -2.56 -5.38 -7.11
C ALA A 16 -3.83 -4.56 -6.86
N LEU A 17 -4.00 -4.04 -5.63
CA LEU A 17 -5.22 -3.37 -5.20
C LEU A 17 -5.29 -1.92 -5.70
N ILE A 18 -4.78 -0.99 -4.90
CA ILE A 18 -4.81 0.44 -5.16
C ILE A 18 -3.59 1.07 -4.50
N VAL A 19 -3.16 2.24 -4.98
CA VAL A 19 -2.03 2.95 -4.38
C VAL A 19 -2.53 3.78 -3.20
N THR A 20 -1.89 3.63 -2.05
CA THR A 20 -2.03 4.55 -0.91
C THR A 20 -0.77 5.39 -0.81
N GLU A 21 -0.92 6.70 -0.62
CA GLU A 21 0.20 7.55 -0.21
C GLU A 21 0.24 7.67 1.32
N ILE A 22 1.43 7.52 1.89
CA ILE A 22 1.70 7.69 3.31
C ILE A 22 2.32 9.07 3.52
N LEU A 23 1.58 9.96 4.16
CA LEU A 23 2.06 11.27 4.58
C LEU A 23 2.61 11.16 6.00
N SER A 24 3.94 11.15 6.13
CA SER A 24 4.60 11.29 7.42
C SER A 24 4.30 12.67 8.01
N GLY A 25 3.87 12.72 9.27
CA GLY A 25 3.70 13.99 9.97
C GLY A 25 4.99 14.82 9.94
N GLU A 26 4.84 16.09 9.61
CA GLU A 26 5.87 17.15 9.47
C GLU A 26 6.53 17.34 8.09
N ALA A 27 5.82 18.09 7.25
CA ALA A 27 6.43 19.19 6.53
C ALA A 27 5.58 20.45 6.81
N PHE A 28 5.97 21.22 7.84
CA PHE A 28 5.60 22.61 8.15
C PHE A 28 4.23 23.12 7.64
N TYR A 29 3.27 23.41 8.54
CA TYR A 29 2.57 24.71 8.67
C TYR A 29 1.52 24.67 9.80
N ASP A 30 1.56 25.69 10.68
CA ASP A 30 0.51 26.15 11.60
C ASP A 30 0.31 25.41 12.96
N TYR A 31 0.08 26.25 13.98
CA TYR A 31 -0.27 25.98 15.38
C TYR A 31 -1.34 24.89 15.60
N HIS A 32 -2.19 24.59 14.60
CA HIS A 32 -3.17 23.49 14.60
C HIS A 32 -2.55 22.09 14.57
N ALA A 33 -1.29 21.94 14.15
CA ALA A 33 -0.54 20.69 14.28
C ALA A 33 -0.30 20.28 15.76
N LYS A 34 -0.56 21.17 16.73
CA LYS A 34 -0.29 20.96 18.17
C LYS A 34 -1.15 19.93 18.91
N TYR A 35 -2.22 19.34 18.35
CA TYR A 35 -3.20 18.60 19.16
C TYR A 35 -3.80 17.28 18.60
N ALA A 36 -3.32 16.74 17.48
CA ALA A 36 -3.86 15.49 16.92
C ALA A 36 -3.08 14.23 17.38
N GLN A 37 -3.78 13.16 17.73
CA GLN A 37 -3.17 11.87 18.11
C GLN A 37 -2.30 11.33 16.96
N GLY A 38 -1.00 11.19 17.22
CA GLY A 38 0.05 11.04 16.20
C GLY A 38 0.06 9.68 15.48
N GLY A 39 0.01 9.76 14.15
CA GLY A 39 0.23 8.68 13.19
C GLY A 39 0.46 9.26 11.79
N SER A 40 0.90 8.43 10.84
CA SER A 40 0.91 8.79 9.42
C SER A 40 -0.52 9.05 8.91
N ARG A 41 -0.71 10.04 8.04
CA ARG A 41 -1.98 10.23 7.33
C ARG A 41 -1.93 9.46 6.02
N HIS A 42 -3.00 8.77 5.67
CA HIS A 42 -3.09 8.01 4.43
C HIS A 42 -4.01 8.71 3.42
N VAL A 43 -3.65 8.64 2.15
CA VAL A 43 -4.49 9.10 1.03
C VAL A 43 -4.72 7.92 0.09
N VAL A 44 -5.98 7.48 -0.01
CA VAL A 44 -6.41 6.33 -0.82
C VAL A 44 -7.68 6.70 -1.63
N PRO A 45 -7.63 6.70 -2.98
CA PRO A 45 -6.44 6.48 -3.81
C PRO A 45 -5.42 7.63 -3.64
N ALA A 46 -4.14 7.33 -3.83
CA ALA A 46 -3.10 8.34 -3.87
C ALA A 46 -3.37 9.39 -4.97
N GLU A 47 -3.17 10.67 -4.66
CA GLU A 47 -3.33 11.79 -5.60
C GLU A 47 -2.08 11.95 -6.47
N ILE A 48 -1.91 11.04 -7.43
CA ILE A 48 -0.78 10.95 -8.36
C ILE A 48 -1.27 10.77 -9.80
N PRO A 49 -0.44 11.06 -10.82
CA PRO A 49 -0.81 10.81 -12.21
C PRO A 49 -1.25 9.34 -12.43
N PRO A 50 -2.31 9.08 -13.21
CA PRO A 50 -2.83 7.72 -13.41
C PRO A 50 -1.81 6.73 -13.98
N ASP A 51 -0.87 7.20 -14.81
CA ASP A 51 0.20 6.36 -15.36
C ASP A 51 1.23 5.96 -14.29
N ILE A 52 1.48 6.81 -13.29
CA ILE A 52 2.34 6.51 -12.14
C ILE A 52 1.63 5.48 -11.25
N ALA A 53 0.34 5.69 -10.96
CA ALA A 53 -0.43 4.74 -10.16
C ALA A 53 -0.43 3.35 -10.79
N ARG A 54 -0.68 3.27 -12.10
CA ARG A 54 -0.61 2.01 -12.84
C ARG A 54 0.79 1.37 -12.76
N ARG A 55 1.86 2.15 -12.99
CA ARG A 55 3.23 1.63 -12.87
C ARG A 55 3.58 1.13 -11.47
N ALA A 56 3.11 1.81 -10.41
CA ALA A 56 3.32 1.37 -9.03
C ALA A 56 2.63 0.03 -8.76
N MET A 57 1.39 -0.14 -9.26
CA MET A 57 0.67 -1.42 -9.17
C MET A 57 1.35 -2.53 -9.98
N ASP A 58 1.81 -2.22 -11.20
CA ASP A 58 2.56 -3.16 -12.05
C ASP A 58 3.86 -3.62 -11.35
N ILE A 59 4.60 -2.70 -10.73
CA ILE A 59 5.83 -3.00 -9.96
C ILE A 59 5.50 -3.88 -8.75
N ALA A 60 4.45 -3.57 -8.00
CA ALA A 60 4.06 -4.32 -6.81
C ALA A 60 3.70 -5.77 -7.15
N LEU A 61 2.91 -5.97 -8.21
CA LEU A 61 2.54 -7.31 -8.69
C LEU A 61 3.77 -8.08 -9.20
N ALA A 62 4.63 -7.43 -10.00
CA ALA A 62 5.84 -8.05 -10.49
C ALA A 62 6.79 -8.46 -9.34
N ALA A 63 6.91 -7.63 -8.30
CA ALA A 63 7.72 -7.93 -7.13
C ALA A 63 7.16 -9.11 -6.32
N HIS A 64 5.84 -9.15 -6.12
CA HIS A 64 5.15 -10.28 -5.48
C HIS A 64 5.46 -11.59 -6.20
N GLN A 65 5.30 -11.60 -7.53
CA GLN A 65 5.54 -12.78 -8.36
C GLN A 65 7.03 -13.19 -8.39
N ALA A 66 7.93 -12.22 -8.57
CA ALA A 66 9.37 -12.47 -8.65
C ALA A 66 9.95 -13.05 -7.34
N LEU A 67 9.38 -12.67 -6.19
CA LEU A 67 9.76 -13.19 -4.88
C LEU A 67 9.05 -14.51 -4.52
N GLY A 68 8.17 -15.02 -5.38
CA GLY A 68 7.38 -16.22 -5.09
C GLY A 68 6.41 -16.03 -3.92
N CYS A 69 5.98 -14.79 -3.68
CA CYS A 69 4.94 -14.50 -2.69
C CYS A 69 3.63 -15.19 -3.10
N ARG A 70 2.79 -15.43 -2.09
CA ARG A 70 1.47 -16.07 -2.22
C ARG A 70 0.51 -15.39 -1.25
N GLY A 71 -0.79 -15.43 -1.54
CA GLY A 71 -1.78 -14.79 -0.69
C GLY A 71 -1.58 -13.27 -0.69
N ALA A 72 -1.38 -12.66 0.49
CA ALA A 72 -1.27 -11.21 0.60
C ALA A 72 0.19 -10.73 0.78
N SER A 73 0.56 -9.66 0.07
CA SER A 73 1.77 -8.89 0.38
C SER A 73 1.50 -7.39 0.26
N ARG A 74 2.45 -6.58 0.70
CA ARG A 74 2.47 -5.13 0.49
C ARG A 74 3.82 -4.70 -0.05
N ALA A 75 3.85 -3.90 -1.10
CA ALA A 75 5.06 -3.33 -1.66
C ALA A 75 5.12 -1.84 -1.30
N ASP A 76 6.22 -1.40 -0.71
CA ASP A 76 6.44 -0.01 -0.31
C ASP A 76 7.43 0.63 -1.30
N LEU A 77 7.08 1.80 -1.84
CA LEU A 77 7.79 2.49 -2.92
C LEU A 77 8.07 3.95 -2.56
N ARG A 78 9.14 4.50 -3.16
CA ARG A 78 9.38 5.95 -3.22
C ARG A 78 9.08 6.46 -4.60
N TYR A 79 8.38 7.58 -4.66
CA TYR A 79 7.99 8.25 -5.89
C TYR A 79 8.58 9.66 -5.95
N ASP A 80 9.46 9.90 -6.91
CA ASP A 80 9.94 11.22 -7.26
C ASP A 80 8.99 11.86 -8.28
N ASP A 81 8.20 12.82 -7.82
CA ASP A 81 7.19 13.53 -8.62
C ASP A 81 7.77 14.59 -9.56
N THR A 82 9.07 14.89 -9.44
CA THR A 82 9.78 15.77 -10.37
C THR A 82 10.30 15.02 -11.60
N THR A 83 10.65 13.74 -11.42
CA THR A 83 11.22 12.89 -12.50
C THR A 83 10.28 11.79 -12.99
N GLY A 84 9.21 11.49 -12.26
CA GLY A 84 8.34 10.36 -12.57
C GLY A 84 8.92 9.00 -12.15
N ARG A 85 10.02 8.98 -11.37
CA ARG A 85 10.75 7.76 -11.00
C ARG A 85 10.10 7.09 -9.79
N LEU A 86 9.87 5.78 -9.93
CA LEU A 86 9.45 4.90 -8.84
C LEU A 86 10.62 4.01 -8.41
N VAL A 87 10.79 3.82 -7.10
CA VAL A 87 11.78 2.91 -6.52
C VAL A 87 11.10 2.01 -5.49
N LEU A 88 11.09 0.71 -5.75
CA LEU A 88 10.65 -0.29 -4.79
C LEU A 88 11.66 -0.37 -3.63
N LEU A 89 11.17 -0.26 -2.40
CA LEU A 89 12.00 -0.36 -1.19
C LEU A 89 11.98 -1.77 -0.62
N GLU A 90 10.78 -2.29 -0.38
CA GLU A 90 10.58 -3.61 0.22
C GLU A 90 9.27 -4.25 -0.21
N VAL A 91 9.16 -5.55 0.07
CA VAL A 91 7.91 -6.31 0.04
C VAL A 91 7.70 -6.93 1.43
N ASN A 92 6.59 -6.59 2.06
CA ASN A 92 6.15 -7.15 3.32
C ASN A 92 5.15 -8.28 3.06
N THR A 93 5.53 -9.51 3.44
CA THR A 93 4.72 -10.73 3.24
C THR A 93 3.73 -11.02 4.37
N GLN A 94 3.70 -10.20 5.41
CA GLN A 94 2.75 -10.31 6.52
C GLN A 94 2.29 -8.89 6.93
N PRO A 95 1.50 -8.23 6.07
CA PRO A 95 1.04 -6.87 6.35
C PRO A 95 0.16 -6.83 7.61
N GLY A 96 0.16 -5.68 8.29
CA GLY A 96 -0.68 -5.45 9.45
C GLY A 96 -2.17 -5.59 9.13
N MET A 97 -2.94 -5.97 10.15
CA MET A 97 -4.40 -6.18 10.07
C MET A 97 -5.16 -5.42 11.17
N THR A 98 -4.59 -4.31 11.66
CA THR A 98 -5.22 -3.41 12.63
C THR A 98 -6.14 -2.39 11.92
N PRO A 99 -6.98 -1.63 12.65
CA PRO A 99 -7.86 -0.61 12.06
C PRO A 99 -7.15 0.47 11.22
N THR A 100 -5.84 0.67 11.44
CA THR A 100 -5.01 1.65 10.70
C THR A 100 -4.06 0.99 9.71
N SER A 101 -4.21 -0.31 9.45
CA SER A 101 -3.34 -1.04 8.53
C SER A 101 -3.74 -0.84 7.07
N LEU A 102 -2.70 -0.72 6.22
CA LEU A 102 -2.83 -0.29 4.83
C LEU A 102 -3.49 -1.33 3.92
N LEU A 103 -3.25 -2.64 4.14
CA LEU A 103 -3.86 -3.67 3.30
C LEU A 103 -5.40 -3.72 3.50
N PRO A 104 -5.94 -3.77 4.74
CA PRO A 104 -7.37 -3.62 4.97
C PRO A 104 -7.98 -2.33 4.43
N GLU A 105 -7.29 -1.20 4.55
CA GLU A 105 -7.76 0.10 4.06
C GLU A 105 -7.93 0.09 2.53
N GLN A 106 -6.94 -0.45 1.81
CA GLN A 106 -6.98 -0.60 0.35
C GLN A 106 -8.08 -1.57 -0.11
N ALA A 107 -8.20 -2.72 0.55
CA ALA A 107 -9.26 -3.68 0.25
C ALA A 107 -10.66 -3.08 0.49
N GLY A 108 -10.82 -2.36 1.61
CA GLY A 108 -12.05 -1.66 1.96
C GLY A 108 -12.43 -0.58 0.95
N HIS A 109 -11.45 0.19 0.46
CA HIS A 109 -11.66 1.17 -0.60
C HIS A 109 -12.22 0.54 -1.88
N LEU A 110 -11.82 -0.69 -2.18
CA LEU A 110 -12.32 -1.48 -3.32
C LEU A 110 -13.59 -2.29 -3.01
N GLY A 111 -14.23 -2.04 -1.86
CA GLY A 111 -15.50 -2.67 -1.49
C GLY A 111 -15.38 -4.04 -0.80
N MET A 112 -14.17 -4.49 -0.45
CA MET A 112 -13.96 -5.72 0.32
C MET A 112 -13.97 -5.42 1.81
N SER A 113 -14.95 -5.94 2.55
CA SER A 113 -15.00 -5.77 4.00
C SER A 113 -13.82 -6.45 4.69
N PHE A 114 -13.46 -6.01 5.89
CA PHE A 114 -12.40 -6.64 6.69
C PHE A 114 -12.64 -8.14 6.93
N SER A 115 -13.89 -8.53 7.23
CA SER A 115 -14.25 -9.93 7.41
C SER A 115 -14.10 -10.73 6.12
N ALA A 116 -14.47 -10.16 4.96
CA ALA A 116 -14.27 -10.79 3.67
C ALA A 116 -12.79 -10.96 3.32
N LEU A 117 -11.95 -9.96 3.63
CA LEU A 117 -10.50 -10.06 3.47
C LEU A 117 -9.91 -11.19 4.34
N CYS A 118 -10.28 -11.25 5.62
CA CYS A 118 -9.84 -12.32 6.51
C CYS A 118 -10.29 -13.72 6.03
N ALA A 119 -11.55 -13.85 5.60
CA ALA A 119 -12.07 -15.10 5.05
C ALA A 119 -11.29 -15.51 3.79
N TRP A 120 -11.09 -14.58 2.87
CA TRP A 120 -10.29 -14.80 1.65
C TRP A 120 -8.88 -15.28 1.97
N MET A 121 -8.19 -14.66 2.94
CA MET A 121 -6.83 -15.07 3.34
C MET A 121 -6.78 -16.51 3.86
N VAL A 122 -7.78 -16.92 4.64
CA VAL A 122 -7.87 -18.28 5.20
C VAL A 122 -8.22 -19.30 4.12
N GLU A 123 -9.18 -19.00 3.25
CA GLU A 123 -9.59 -19.89 2.15
C GLU A 123 -8.44 -20.16 1.18
N ARG A 124 -7.67 -19.13 0.81
CA ARG A 124 -6.51 -19.28 -0.09
C ARG A 124 -5.37 -20.05 0.57
N ALA A 125 -5.23 -19.98 1.88
CA ALA A 125 -4.26 -20.80 2.61
C ALA A 125 -4.62 -22.30 2.61
N ALA A 126 -5.92 -22.63 2.61
CA ALA A 126 -6.43 -24.00 2.74
C ALA A 126 -6.45 -24.78 1.41
N CYS A 127 -6.59 -24.11 0.27
CA CYS A 127 -6.58 -24.74 -1.05
C CYS A 127 -5.15 -25.11 -1.47
N ARG A 128 -4.66 -26.23 -0.95
CA ARG A 128 -3.45 -26.91 -1.41
C ARG A 128 -3.85 -28.29 -1.93
N VAL A 129 -3.89 -28.45 -3.25
CA VAL A 129 -3.86 -29.76 -3.91
C VAL A 129 -2.69 -29.78 -4.86
#